data_AF-A0AA43LAJ7-F1
#
_entry.id   AF-A0AA43LAJ7-F1
#
_cell.length_a   1.000
_cell.length_b   1.000
_cell.length_c   1.000
_cell.angle_alpha   90.00
_cell.angle_beta   90.00
_cell.angle_gamma   90.00
#
_symmetry.space_group_name_H-M   'P 1'
#
loop_
_entity.id
_entity.type
_entity.pdbx_description
1 polymer ?
#
loop_
_entity_poly.entity_id
_entity_poly.type
_entity_poly.pdbx_seq_one_letter_code
_entity_poly.pdbx_strand_id
1 'polypeptide(L)' 'MFDMFALDRTIDYGGIIYQVIEVLKSDMLLVVEKAVFDRREFPMPTFIIPGQ' A
#
# COMPACT_ATOMS: atom_id res chain seq x y z
N MET A 1 -1.20 18.59 -12.53
CA MET A 1 0.23 18.28 -12.39
C MET A 1 0.26 16.91 -11.73
N PHE A 2 0.49 15.86 -12.51
CA PHE A 2 0.51 14.48 -12.00
C PHE A 2 1.84 14.31 -11.27
N ASP A 3 1.80 14.17 -9.94
CA ASP A 3 2.99 13.83 -9.15
C ASP A 3 3.51 12.47 -9.60
N MET A 4 4.49 12.51 -10.51
CA MET A 4 5.09 11.38 -11.22
C MET A 4 6.13 10.66 -10.36
N PHE A 5 5.84 10.53 -9.07
CA PHE A 5 6.55 9.65 -8.16
C PHE A 5 5.46 8.86 -7.42
N ALA A 6 4.93 7.84 -8.09
CA ALA A 6 4.39 6.68 -7.39
C ALA A 6 5.56 6.09 -6.60
N LEU A 7 5.79 6.67 -5.43
CA LEU A 7 6.90 6.33 -4.56
C LEU A 7 6.62 4.90 -4.16
N ASP A 8 7.47 3.98 -4.62
CA ASP A 8 7.39 2.55 -4.32
C ASP A 8 7.60 2.37 -2.81
N ARG A 9 6.53 2.62 -2.06
CA ARG A 9 6.51 2.67 -0.61
C ARG A 9 6.03 1.32 -0.15
N THR A 10 6.91 0.62 0.52
CA THR A 10 6.57 -0.59 1.27
C THR A 10 6.61 -0.29 2.76
N ILE A 11 5.73 -0.92 3.52
CA ILE A 11 5.67 -0.81 4.97
C ILE A 11 5.56 -2.20 5.61
N ASP A 12 6.29 -2.42 6.70
CA ASP A 12 6.06 -3.57 7.58
C ASP A 12 5.01 -3.19 8.62
N TYR A 13 3.90 -3.91 8.64
CA TYR A 13 2.86 -3.75 9.63
C TYR A 13 2.47 -5.11 10.21
N GLY A 14 2.84 -5.34 11.48
CA GLY A 14 2.57 -6.61 12.16
C GLY A 14 3.36 -7.80 11.60
N GLY A 15 4.53 -7.58 11.00
CA GLY A 15 5.36 -8.62 10.39
C GLY A 15 4.96 -8.98 8.95
N ILE A 16 4.03 -8.23 8.36
CA ILE A 16 3.60 -8.40 6.97
C ILE A 16 4.05 -7.17 6.17
N ILE A 17 4.69 -7.43 5.02
CA ILE A 17 5.16 -6.39 4.11
C ILE A 17 4.01 -6.02 3.17
N TYR A 18 3.59 -4.77 3.21
CA TYR A 18 2.58 -4.22 2.32
C TYR A 18 3.17 -3.23 1.32
N GLN A 19 2.61 -3.21 0.12
CA GLN A 19 2.75 -2.13 -0.85
C GLN A 19 1.72 -1.05 -0.52
N VAL A 20 2.17 0.19 -0.36
CA VAL A 20 1.29 1.36 -0.23
C VAL A 20 0.79 1.73 -1.62
N ILE A 21 -0.54 1.75 -1.76
CA ILE A 21 -1.25 2.13 -2.98
C ILE A 21 -1.54 3.64 -2.96
N GLU A 22 -2.01 4.14 -1.82
CA GLU A 22 -2.38 5.55 -1.65
C GLU A 22 -2.23 5.98 -0.20
N VAL A 23 -1.83 7.23 0.01
CA VAL A 23 -1.91 7.90 1.32
C VAL A 23 -3.25 8.61 1.39
N LEU A 24 -4.09 8.19 2.31
CA LEU A 24 -5.42 8.74 2.56
C LEU A 24 -5.33 9.92 3.53
N LYS A 25 -6.47 10.60 3.74
CA LYS A 25 -6.58 11.66 4.75
C LYS A 25 -6.31 11.10 6.16
N SER A 26 -5.87 11.98 7.07
CA SER A 26 -5.58 11.65 8.47
C SER A 26 -4.49 10.59 8.64
N ASP A 27 -3.48 10.63 7.78
CA ASP A 27 -2.32 9.74 7.81
C ASP A 27 -2.69 8.25 7.74
N MET A 28 -3.80 7.89 7.11
CA MET A 28 -4.14 6.48 6.85
C MET A 28 -3.53 6.03 5.53
N LEU A 29 -3.22 4.74 5.38
CA LEU A 29 -2.64 4.17 4.17
C LEU A 29 -3.58 3.12 3.59
N LEU A 30 -3.88 3.23 2.29
CA LEU A 30 -4.46 2.14 1.51
C LEU A 30 -3.31 1.24 1.05
N VAL A 31 -3.37 -0.03 1.43
CA VAL A 31 -2.26 -0.97 1.22
C VAL A 31 -2.75 -2.32 0.69
N VAL A 32 -1.85 -3.08 0.10
CA VAL A 32 -2.04 -4.47 -0.33
C VAL A 32 -0.81 -5.27 0.06
N GLU A 33 -0.96 -6.54 0.44
CA GLU A 33 0.21 -7.37 0.73
C GLU A 33 1.15 -7.39 -0.48
N LYS A 34 2.45 -7.16 -0.26
CA LYS A 34 3.40 -7.03 -1.36
C LYS A 34 3.47 -8.30 -2.19
N ALA A 35 3.38 -9.47 -1.56
CA ALA A 35 3.33 -10.75 -2.27
C ALA A 35 2.11 -10.88 -3.21
N VAL A 36 0.96 -10.31 -2.85
CA VAL A 36 -0.25 -10.29 -3.70
C VAL A 36 -0.08 -9.31 -4.84
N PHE A 37 0.45 -8.11 -4.54
CA PHE A 37 0.73 -7.08 -5.53
C PHE A 37 1.73 -7.54 -6.61
N ASP A 38 2.83 -8.17 -6.20
CA ASP A 38 3.88 -8.64 -7.10
C ASP A 38 3.37 -9.76 -8.03
N ARG A 39 2.43 -10.59 -7.57
CA ARG A 39 1.75 -11.63 -8.37
C ARG A 39 0.68 -11.07 -9.31
N ARG A 40 0.33 -9.78 -9.18
CA ARG A 40 -0.74 -9.12 -9.94
C ARG A 40 -2.06 -9.91 -9.90
N GLU A 41 -2.38 -10.50 -8.75
CA GLU A 41 -3.63 -11.24 -8.54
C GLU A 41 -4.81 -10.26 -8.54
N PHE A 42 -5.85 -10.53 -9.33
CA PHE A 42 -7.07 -9.71 -9.36
C PHE A 42 -8.31 -10.55 -9.06
N PRO A 43 -9.24 -10.06 -8.21
CA PRO A 43 -9.20 -8.79 -7.49
C PRO A 43 -8.12 -8.76 -6.38
N MET A 44 -7.47 -7.61 -6.18
CA MET A 44 -6.50 -7.43 -5.10
C MET A 44 -7.22 -7.09 -3.78
N PRO A 45 -7.14 -7.94 -2.75
CA PRO A 45 -7.58 -7.56 -1.41
C PRO A 45 -6.73 -6.39 -0.90
N THR A 46 -7.41 -5.29 -0.55
CA THR A 46 -6.78 -4.07 -0.03
C THR A 46 -7.22 -3.82 1.41
N PHE A 47 -6.35 -3.18 2.18
CA PHE A 47 -6.52 -2.90 3.59
C PHE A 47 -6.23 -1.43 3.88
N ILE A 48 -6.80 -0.91 4.96
CA ILE A 48 -6.47 0.42 5.47
C ILE A 48 -5.73 0.24 6.79
N ILE A 49 -4.53 0.80 6.88
CA ILE A 49 -3.71 0.80 8.11
C ILE A 49 -3.32 2.23 8.50
N PRO A 50 -3.03 2.51 9.78
CA PRO A 50 -2.43 3.78 10.17
C PRO A 50 -1.05 3.96 9.53
N GLY A 51 -0.82 5.11 8.90
CA GLY A 51 0.51 5.61 8.55
C GLY A 51 1.14 6.20 9.80
N GLN A 52 2.28 5.65 10.20
CA GLN A 52 3.04 6.16 11.34
C GLN A 52 3.58 7.56 11.09
#